data_AF-A0A9Q3CAY9-F1
#
_entry.id   AF-A0A9Q3CAY9-F1
#
_cell.length_a   1.000
_cell.length_b   1.000
_cell.length_c   1.000
_cell.angle_alpha   90.00
_cell.angle_beta   90.00
_cell.angle_gamma   90.00
#
_symmetry.space_group_name_H-M   'P 1'
#
loop_
_entity.id
_entity.type
_entity.pdbx_description
1 polymer ?
#
loop_
_entity_poly.entity_id
_entity_poly.type
_entity_poly.pdbx_seq_one_letter_code
_entity_poly.pdbx_strand_id
1 'polypeptide(L)'
;MIQVQFILGIKINRNRSSKTITLSQKLYINKVLKEFGMMNCKPVTTPMDPGAKLVLSNETNQDLTSSYRKAVGLLNYLTSCSLSDLAYATSVLSQFLDKPLGFHVSAFKRVL
;
A
#
# COMPACT_ATOMS: atom_id res chain seq x y z
N MET A 1 9.44 -31.74 11.24
CA MET A 1 8.29 -30.83 11.40
C MET A 1 8.42 -29.71 10.37
N ILE A 2 7.59 -29.72 9.32
CA ILE A 2 7.66 -28.74 8.22
C ILE A 2 7.21 -27.38 8.77
N GLN A 3 8.05 -26.35 8.63
CA GLN A 3 7.74 -25.01 9.11
C GLN A 3 7.26 -24.15 7.95
N VAL A 4 6.12 -23.46 8.13
CA VAL A 4 5.58 -22.57 7.12
C VAL A 4 6.47 -21.33 7.02
N GLN A 5 7.14 -21.16 5.88
CA GLN A 5 8.04 -20.03 5.62
C GLN A 5 7.35 -18.86 4.90
N PHE A 6 6.22 -19.13 4.22
CA PHE A 6 5.43 -18.14 3.50
C PHE A 6 3.94 -18.37 3.70
N ILE A 7 3.20 -17.31 4.07
CA ILE A 7 1.73 -17.30 4.12
C ILE A 7 1.26 -16.04 3.40
N LEU A 8 0.41 -16.19 2.38
CA LEU A 8 -0.15 -15.08 1.61
C LEU A 8 0.93 -14.10 1.04
N GLY A 9 2.13 -14.59 0.75
CA GLY A 9 3.25 -13.73 0.28
C GLY A 9 3.99 -12.97 1.39
N ILE A 10 3.64 -13.19 2.66
CA ILE A 10 4.39 -12.75 3.84
C ILE A 10 5.42 -13.82 4.18
N LYS A 11 6.70 -13.44 4.21
CA LYS A 11 7.77 -14.29 4.71
C LYS A 11 7.75 -14.30 6.23
N ILE A 12 7.68 -15.50 6.82
CA ILE A 12 7.67 -15.69 8.27
C ILE A 12 9.02 -16.26 8.68
N ASN A 13 9.77 -15.50 9.46
CA ASN A 13 10.98 -15.97 10.11
C ASN A 13 10.70 -16.19 11.59
N ARG A 14 10.86 -17.41 12.10
CA ARG A 14 10.72 -17.70 13.53
C ARG A 14 12.09 -18.08 14.07
N ASN A 15 12.59 -17.29 15.02
CA ASN A 15 13.79 -17.63 15.77
C ASN A 15 13.37 -18.23 17.11
N ARG A 16 13.52 -19.55 17.25
CA ARG A 16 13.15 -20.29 18.47
C ARG A 16 14.09 -20.00 19.64
N SER A 17 15.35 -19.69 19.38
CA SER A 17 16.34 -19.38 20.42
C SER A 17 15.99 -18.05 21.12
N SER A 18 15.65 -17.02 20.34
CA SER A 18 15.20 -15.74 20.88
C SER A 18 13.70 -15.66 21.16
N LYS A 19 12.94 -16.73 20.89
CA LYS A 19 11.46 -16.77 20.98
C LYS A 19 10.76 -15.64 20.21
N THR A 20 11.31 -15.24 19.05
CA THR A 20 10.75 -14.15 18.23
C THR A 20 10.18 -14.65 16.90
N ILE A 21 9.22 -13.89 16.37
CA ILE A 21 8.65 -14.08 15.03
C ILE A 21 8.75 -12.75 14.29
N THR A 22 9.33 -12.77 13.09
CA THR A 22 9.44 -11.61 12.21
C THR A 22 8.64 -11.88 10.94
N LEU A 23 7.84 -10.90 10.55
CA LEU A 23 7.06 -10.90 9.31
C LEU A 23 7.73 -9.97 8.32
N SER A 24 7.92 -10.41 7.08
CA SER A 24 8.49 -9.58 6.02
C SER A 24 7.66 -9.66 4.75
N GLN A 25 7.21 -8.50 4.27
CA GLN A 25 6.45 -8.35 3.03
C GLN A 25 7.27 -7.75 1.89
N LYS A 26 8.61 -7.73 2.02
CA LYS A 26 9.51 -7.08 1.05
C LYS A 26 9.25 -7.49 -0.39
N LEU A 27 8.96 -8.76 -0.65
CA LEU A 27 8.66 -9.26 -1.99
C LEU A 27 7.37 -8.65 -2.56
N TYR A 28 6.35 -8.52 -1.72
CA TYR A 28 5.08 -7.93 -2.13
C TYR A 28 5.24 -6.43 -2.38
N ILE A 29 5.89 -5.70 -1.47
CA ILE A 29 6.19 -4.26 -1.64
C ILE A 29 6.97 -4.03 -2.94
N ASN A 30 8.03 -4.81 -3.21
CA ASN A 30 8.79 -4.70 -4.46
C ASN A 30 7.93 -4.98 -5.71
N LYS A 31 6.99 -5.94 -5.62
CA LYS A 31 6.07 -6.23 -6.73
C LYS A 31 5.15 -5.03 -6.99
N VAL A 32 4.60 -4.43 -5.93
CA VAL A 32 3.75 -3.22 -6.03
C VAL A 32 4.55 -2.05 -6.60
N LEU A 33 5.75 -1.77 -6.07
CA LEU A 33 6.61 -0.71 -6.58
C LEU A 33 6.96 -0.90 -8.07
N LYS A 34 7.24 -2.14 -8.50
CA LYS A 34 7.49 -2.44 -9.90
C LYS A 34 6.26 -2.20 -10.78
N GLU A 35 5.07 -2.58 -10.31
CA GLU A 35 3.81 -2.41 -11.04
C GLU A 35 3.48 -0.94 -11.30
N PHE A 36 3.75 -0.05 -10.32
CA PHE A 36 3.50 1.39 -10.45
C PHE A 36 4.71 2.19 -10.97
N GLY A 37 5.81 1.54 -11.33
CA GLY A 37 7.03 2.20 -11.82
C GLY A 37 7.77 3.01 -10.75
N MET A 38 7.62 2.63 -9.47
CA MET A 38 8.10 3.36 -8.28
C MET A 38 9.38 2.77 -7.67
N MET A 39 10.02 1.78 -8.32
CA MET A 39 11.22 1.10 -7.78
C MET A 39 12.38 2.03 -7.43
N ASN A 40 12.53 3.14 -8.14
CA ASN A 40 13.59 4.13 -7.96
C ASN A 40 13.06 5.46 -7.36
N CYS A 41 11.86 5.44 -6.76
CA CYS A 41 11.28 6.64 -6.15
C CYS A 41 12.09 7.07 -4.93
N LYS A 42 12.06 8.37 -4.62
CA LYS A 42 12.69 8.91 -3.41
C LYS A 42 11.83 8.53 -2.20
N PRO A 43 12.43 7.99 -1.12
CA PRO A 43 11.70 7.68 0.08
C PRO A 43 11.16 8.97 0.72
N VAL A 44 9.95 8.88 1.28
CA VAL A 44 9.30 9.96 2.01
C VAL A 44 9.10 9.50 3.45
N THR A 45 9.33 10.38 4.42
CA THR A 45 9.22 10.06 5.85
C THR A 45 7.78 10.01 6.35
N THR A 46 6.84 10.59 5.62
CA THR A 46 5.41 10.65 5.97
C THR A 46 4.58 9.91 4.93
N PRO A 47 3.69 8.98 5.33
CA PRO A 47 2.81 8.25 4.41
C PRO A 47 1.89 9.17 3.59
N MET A 48 1.44 10.27 4.20
CA MET A 48 0.55 11.25 3.57
C MET A 48 1.04 12.66 3.87
N ASP A 49 0.78 13.59 2.96
CA ASP A 49 1.06 15.00 3.19
C ASP A 49 0.05 15.55 4.23
N PRO A 50 0.49 16.11 5.37
CA PRO A 50 -0.41 16.70 6.38
C PRO A 50 -1.32 17.81 5.81
N GLY A 51 -0.91 18.47 4.73
CA GLY A 51 -1.68 19.51 4.05
C GLY A 51 -2.57 18.99 2.91
N ALA A 52 -2.59 17.67 2.64
CA ALA A 52 -3.36 17.12 1.52
C ALA A 52 -4.87 17.29 1.75
N LYS A 53 -5.48 18.17 0.95
CA LYS A 53 -6.94 18.26 0.84
C LYS A 53 -7.39 17.49 -0.40
N LEU A 54 -7.82 16.26 -0.19
CA LEU A 54 -8.47 15.46 -1.23
C LEU A 54 -9.97 15.81 -1.24
N VAL A 55 -10.51 16.08 -2.43
CA VAL A 55 -11.91 16.54 -2.60
C VAL A 55 -12.64 15.56 -3.50
N LEU A 56 -13.92 15.32 -3.21
CA LEU A 56 -14.80 14.55 -4.08
C LEU A 56 -15.07 15.35 -5.35
N SER A 57 -15.00 14.70 -6.51
CA SER A 57 -15.36 15.29 -7.79
C SER A 57 -16.54 14.57 -8.41
N ASN A 58 -17.32 15.32 -9.20
CA ASN A 58 -18.35 14.75 -10.06
C ASN A 58 -17.77 14.17 -11.35
N GLU A 59 -16.57 14.60 -11.73
CA GLU A 59 -15.83 14.11 -12.89
C GLU A 59 -15.26 12.74 -12.61
N THR A 60 -15.35 11.84 -13.60
CA THR A 60 -14.85 10.47 -13.49
C THR A 60 -13.96 10.18 -14.68
N ASN A 61 -12.77 9.65 -14.41
CA ASN A 61 -11.89 9.13 -15.44
C ASN A 61 -11.88 7.60 -15.35
N GLN A 62 -12.66 6.95 -16.22
CA GLN A 62 -12.86 5.48 -16.17
C GLN A 62 -11.54 4.70 -16.31
N ASP A 63 -10.58 5.21 -17.08
CA ASP A 63 -9.27 4.58 -17.25
C ASP A 63 -8.47 4.57 -15.94
N LEU A 64 -8.66 5.58 -15.10
CA LEU A 64 -8.03 5.67 -13.78
C LEU A 64 -8.75 4.84 -12.72
N THR A 65 -10.07 4.66 -12.83
CA THR A 65 -10.87 3.99 -11.80
C THR A 65 -10.41 2.56 -11.51
N SER A 66 -10.18 1.74 -12.54
CA SER A 66 -9.74 0.35 -12.34
C SER A 66 -8.35 0.28 -11.71
N SER A 67 -7.40 1.06 -12.25
CA SER A 67 -6.02 1.12 -11.77
C SER A 67 -5.94 1.62 -10.32
N TYR A 68 -6.74 2.62 -9.96
CA TYR A 68 -6.80 3.18 -8.62
C TYR A 68 -7.43 2.20 -7.61
N ARG A 69 -8.52 1.51 -7.98
CA ARG A 69 -9.12 0.48 -7.11
C ARG A 69 -8.13 -0.64 -6.81
N LYS A 70 -7.39 -1.09 -7.83
CA LYS A 70 -6.31 -2.06 -7.65
C LYS A 70 -5.23 -1.54 -6.70
N ALA A 71 -4.78 -0.30 -6.90
CA ALA A 71 -3.79 0.37 -6.07
C ALA A 71 -4.19 0.41 -4.59
N VAL A 72 -5.41 0.87 -4.29
CA VAL A 72 -5.93 0.93 -2.91
C VAL A 72 -6.10 -0.48 -2.32
N GLY A 73 -6.50 -1.47 -3.12
CA GLY A 73 -6.58 -2.86 -2.68
C GLY A 73 -5.23 -3.44 -2.23
N LEU A 74 -4.15 -3.13 -2.96
CA LEU A 74 -2.78 -3.52 -2.58
C LEU A 74 -2.36 -2.86 -1.26
N LEU A 75 -2.71 -1.58 -1.08
CA LEU A 75 -2.40 -0.83 0.13
C LEU A 75 -3.18 -1.35 1.35
N ASN A 76 -4.45 -1.71 1.18
CA ASN A 76 -5.26 -2.37 2.20
C ASN A 76 -4.63 -3.69 2.67
N TYR A 77 -4.11 -4.49 1.73
CA TYR A 77 -3.42 -5.73 2.07
C TYR A 77 -2.15 -5.48 2.89
N LEU A 78 -1.29 -4.55 2.44
CA LEU A 78 -0.08 -4.14 3.15
C LEU A 78 -0.38 -3.67 4.58
N THR A 79 -1.40 -2.80 4.70
CA THR A 79 -1.83 -2.21 5.97
C THR A 79 -2.31 -3.27 6.95
N SER A 80 -3.15 -4.20 6.48
CA SER A 80 -3.79 -5.21 7.33
C SER A 80 -2.81 -6.21 7.94
N CYS A 81 -1.67 -6.43 7.28
CA CYS A 81 -0.79 -7.54 7.61
C CYS A 81 0.53 -7.13 8.31
N SER A 82 1.09 -5.95 8.02
CA SER A 82 2.34 -5.52 8.70
C SER A 82 2.60 -4.02 8.76
N LEU A 83 1.84 -3.18 8.05
CA LEU A 83 2.12 -1.75 7.91
C LEU A 83 0.95 -0.90 8.44
N SER A 84 0.70 -1.00 9.75
CA SER A 84 -0.38 -0.26 10.41
C SER A 84 -0.19 1.26 10.39
N ASP A 85 1.04 1.73 10.19
CA ASP A 85 1.39 3.14 9.97
C ASP A 85 0.76 3.75 8.72
N LEU A 86 0.45 2.93 7.71
CA LEU A 86 -0.24 3.36 6.49
C LEU A 86 -1.76 3.46 6.65
N ALA A 87 -2.34 2.99 7.77
CA ALA A 87 -3.79 2.84 7.92
C ALA A 87 -4.57 4.13 7.70
N TYR A 88 -4.05 5.27 8.17
CA TYR A 88 -4.66 6.57 7.95
C TYR A 88 -4.69 6.93 6.46
N ALA A 89 -3.56 6.84 5.77
CA ALA A 89 -3.46 7.15 4.34
C ALA A 89 -4.37 6.24 3.50
N THR A 90 -4.39 4.95 3.82
CA THR A 90 -5.25 3.96 3.16
C THR A 90 -6.73 4.25 3.36
N SER A 91 -7.13 4.62 4.58
CA SER A 91 -8.52 4.98 4.90
C SER A 91 -8.97 6.21 4.11
N VAL A 92 -8.14 7.25 4.02
CA VAL A 92 -8.46 8.46 3.27
C VAL A 92 -8.57 8.16 1.77
N LEU A 93 -7.60 7.44 1.20
CA LEU A 93 -7.61 7.08 -0.24
C LEU A 93 -8.80 6.20 -0.62
N SER A 94 -9.27 5.34 0.29
CA SER A 94 -10.43 4.46 0.08
C SER A 94 -11.76 5.21 -0.10
N GLN A 95 -11.83 6.47 0.34
CA GLN A 95 -13.03 7.31 0.15
C GLN A 95 -13.25 7.71 -1.32
N PHE A 96 -12.22 7.58 -2.17
CA PHE A 96 -12.22 8.07 -3.56
C PHE A 96 -12.19 6.93 -4.60
N LEU A 97 -12.69 5.75 -4.26
CA LEU A 97 -12.65 4.55 -5.13
C LEU A 97 -13.57 4.63 -6.35
N ASP A 98 -14.64 5.43 -6.28
CA ASP A 98 -15.63 5.49 -7.36
C ASP A 98 -15.18 6.45 -8.47
N LYS A 99 -14.75 7.65 -8.08
CA LYS A 99 -14.37 8.75 -8.98
C LYS A 99 -12.97 9.28 -8.68
N PRO A 100 -11.90 8.49 -8.93
CA PRO A 100 -10.55 8.97 -8.75
C PRO A 100 -10.14 9.94 -9.84
N LEU A 101 -9.28 10.89 -9.46
CA LEU A 101 -8.69 11.93 -10.28
C LEU A 101 -7.16 11.85 -10.16
N GLY A 102 -6.45 12.56 -11.03
CA GLY A 102 -4.98 12.51 -11.08
C GLY A 102 -4.29 12.86 -9.75
N PHE A 103 -4.88 13.77 -8.96
CA PHE A 103 -4.34 14.12 -7.65
C PHE A 103 -4.54 13.01 -6.60
N HIS A 104 -5.62 12.21 -6.69
CA HIS A 104 -5.80 11.01 -5.85
C HIS A 104 -4.74 9.95 -6.17
N VAL A 105 -4.45 9.74 -7.47
CA VAL A 105 -3.38 8.82 -7.90
C VAL A 105 -2.00 9.32 -7.43
N SER A 106 -1.77 10.63 -7.48
CA SER A 106 -0.53 11.24 -7.01
C SER A 106 -0.37 11.10 -5.49
N ALA A 107 -1.45 11.26 -4.73
CA ALA A 107 -1.47 11.01 -3.30
C ALA A 107 -1.17 9.55 -2.98
N PHE A 108 -1.74 8.59 -3.71
CA PHE A 108 -1.41 7.16 -3.58
C PHE A 108 0.09 6.91 -3.84
N LYS A 109 0.66 7.47 -4.91
CA LYS A 109 2.08 7.30 -5.22
C LYS A 109 3.00 7.86 -4.13
N ARG A 110 2.56 8.83 -3.34
CA ARG A 110 3.34 9.32 -2.19
C ARG A 110 3.40 8.30 -1.05
N VAL A 111 2.38 7.45 -0.90
CA VAL A 111 2.32 6.42 0.15
C VAL A 111 3.28 5.26 -0.13
N LEU A 112 3.54 4.97 -1.40
CA LEU A 112 4.46 3.91 -1.87
C LEU A 112 5.93 4.31 -1.76
#